data_AF-X0YPF7-F1
#
_entry.id   AF-X0YPF7-F1
#
_cell.length_a   1.000
_cell.length_b   1.000
_cell.length_c   1.000
_cell.angle_alpha   90.00
_cell.angle_beta   90.00
_cell.angle_gamma   90.00
#
_symmetry.space_group_name_H-M   'P 1'
#
loop_
_entity.id
_entity.type
_entity.pdbx_description
1 polymer ?
#
loop_
_entity_poly.entity_id
_entity_poly.type
_entity_poly.pdbx_seq_one_letter_code
_entity_poly.pdbx_strand_id
1 'polypeptide(L)' 'YSYIGEQGDCLNRPGRIEVSIIEKNNKIDSLSITGSAVTVISGHMYI' A
#
# COMPACT_ATOMS: atom_id res chain seq x y z
N TYR A 1 16.07 0.49 1.15
CA TYR A 1 15.39 1.33 2.15
C TYR A 1 13.95 0.84 2.33
N SER A 2 13.42 0.84 3.54
CA SER A 2 12.01 0.57 3.81
C SER A 2 11.37 1.77 4.52
N TYR A 3 10.22 2.20 4.05
CA TYR A 3 9.46 3.33 4.59
C TYR A 3 7.98 2.95 4.71
N ILE A 4 7.31 3.48 5.73
CA ILE A 4 5.88 3.28 5.95
C ILE A 4 5.15 4.55 5.50
N GLY A 5 4.28 4.41 4.50
CA GLY A 5 3.41 5.50 4.05
C GLY A 5 2.05 5.43 4.74
N GLU A 6 1.62 6.53 5.34
CA GLU A 6 0.30 6.68 5.99
C GLU A 6 -0.47 7.84 5.35
N GLN A 7 -1.74 7.61 5.02
CA GLN A 7 -2.59 8.61 4.37
C GLN A 7 -4.08 8.33 4.62
N GLY A 8 -4.93 9.36 4.52
CA GLY A 8 -6.39 9.22 4.50
C GLY A 8 -7.09 9.53 5.83
N ASP A 9 -6.34 9.88 6.88
CA ASP A 9 -6.86 10.22 8.21
C ASP A 9 -7.87 11.37 8.17
N CYS A 10 -7.56 12.44 7.41
CA CYS A 10 -8.45 13.59 7.25
C CYS A 10 -9.76 13.27 6.51
N LEU A 11 -9.83 12.12 5.83
CA LEU A 11 -11.02 11.60 5.17
C LEU A 11 -11.74 10.54 6.01
N ASN A 12 -11.29 10.33 7.26
CA ASN A 12 -11.74 9.25 8.14
C ASN A 12 -11.61 7.86 7.46
N ARG A 13 -10.58 7.69 6.64
CA ARG A 13 -10.25 6.45 5.93
C ARG A 13 -8.73 6.20 5.99
N PRO A 14 -8.19 5.94 7.19
CA PRO A 14 -6.76 5.71 7.37
C PRO A 14 -6.30 4.49 6.57
N GLY A 15 -5.22 4.65 5.83
CA GLY A 15 -4.56 3.59 5.05
C GLY A 15 -3.06 3.61 5.32
N ARG A 16 -2.45 2.43 5.31
CA ARG A 16 -1.02 2.23 5.55
C ARG A 16 -0.43 1.28 4.53
N ILE A 17 0.71 1.67 3.96
CA ILE A 17 1.49 0.85 3.05
C ILE A 17 2.94 0.74 3.53
N GLU A 18 3.60 -0.33 3.17
CA GLU A 18 5.05 -0.47 3.28
C GLU A 18 5.67 -0.33 1.88
N VAL A 19 6.66 0.55 1.78
CA VAL A 19 7.39 0.84 0.55
C VAL A 19 8.82 0.36 0.75
N SER A 20 9.26 -0.58 -0.08
CA SER A 20 10.65 -1.04 -0.13
C SER A 20 11.31 -0.60 -1.42
N ILE A 21 12.49 -0.02 -1.32
CA ILE A 21 13.30 0.46 -2.43
C ILE A 21 14.63 -0.27 -2.41
N ILE A 22 14.99 -0.89 -3.53
CA ILE A 22 16.31 -1.48 -3.75
C ILE A 22 17.07 -0.58 -4.72
N GLU A 23 18.28 -0.19 -4.34
CA GLU A 23 19.16 0.63 -5.16
C GLU A 23 20.36 -0.17 -5.65
N LYS A 24 20.77 0.08 -6.89
CA LYS A 24 21.97 -0.50 -7.51
C LYS A 24 22.71 0.59 -8.26
N ASN A 25 24.01 0.71 -8.05
CA ASN A 25 24.86 1.75 -8.66
C ASN A 25 24.31 3.18 -8.42
N ASN A 26 23.88 3.49 -7.19
CA ASN A 26 23.27 4.76 -6.79
C ASN A 26 22.04 5.18 -7.61
N LYS A 27 21.34 4.20 -8.18
CA LYS A 27 20.06 4.38 -8.87
C LYS A 27 19.04 3.43 -8.28
N ILE A 28 17.78 3.85 -8.25
CA ILE A 28 16.67 2.97 -7.90
C ILE A 28 16.62 1.87 -8.97
N ASP A 29 16.73 0.62 -8.51
CA ASP A 29 16.66 -0.58 -9.34
C ASP A 29 15.25 -1.17 -9.28
N SER A 30 14.68 -1.24 -8.07
CA SER A 30 13.30 -1.68 -7.90
C SER A 30 12.61 -1.00 -6.71
N LEU A 31 11.28 -0.96 -6.80
CA LEU A 31 10.38 -0.43 -5.77
C LEU A 31 9.20 -1.39 -5.65
N SER A 32 8.88 -1.79 -4.42
CA SER A 32 7.69 -2.59 -4.11
C SER A 32 6.83 -1.87 -3.09
N ILE A 33 5.51 -1.92 -3.29
CA ILE A 33 4.52 -1.41 -2.35
C ILE A 33 3.67 -2.58 -1.88
N THR A 34 3.58 -2.76 -0.57
CA THR A 34 2.76 -3.79 0.07
C THR A 34 1.77 -3.14 1.04
N GLY A 35 0.62 -3.77 1.21
CA GLY A 35 -0.42 -3.31 2.12
C GLY A 35 -1.34 -4.45 2.47
N SER A 36 -1.99 -4.37 3.63
CA SER A 36 -3.03 -5.31 4.02
C SER A 36 -4.40 -4.82 3.54
N ALA A 37 -5.28 -5.76 3.26
CA ALA A 37 -6.67 -5.49 2.93
C ALA A 37 -7.58 -6.28 3.87
N VAL A 38 -8.78 -5.74 4.12
CA VAL A 38 -9.85 -6.43 4.85
C VAL A 38 -11.09 -6.49 3.96
N THR A 39 -11.68 -7.68 3.86
CA THR A 39 -12.97 -7.86 3.20
C THR A 39 -14.06 -7.29 4.10
N VAL A 40 -14.75 -6.25 3.62
CA VAL A 40 -15.86 -5.62 4.37
C VAL A 40 -17.19 -6.30 4.08
N ILE A 41 -17.43 -6.67 2.83
CA ILE A 41 -18.63 -7.36 2.39
C ILE A 41 -18.30 -8.26 1.19
N SER A 42 -18.94 -9.42 1.12
CA SER A 42 -18.90 -10.32 -0.02
C SER A 42 -20.33 -10.77 -0.33
N GLY A 43 -20.66 -10.91 -1.62
CA GLY A 43 -21.99 -11.29 -2.04
C GLY A 43 -22.09 -11.45 -3.56
N HIS A 44 -23.20 -12.02 -4.01
CA HIS A 44 -23.51 -12.19 -5.43
C HIS A 44 -24.34 -11.01 -5.92
N MET A 45 -23.95 -10.45 -7.06
CA MET A 45 -24.73 -9.44 -7.78
C MET A 45 -25.50 -10.15 -8.89
N TYR A 46 -26.82 -10.16 -8.79
CA TYR A 46 -27.70 -10.64 -9.86
C TYR A 46 -28.05 -9.45 -10.76
N ILE A 47 -27.74 -9.57 -12.05
CA ILE A 47 -28.03 -8.58 -13.09
C ILE A 47 -29.33 -8.96 -13.78
#